data_AF-A0A965T1B5-F1
#
_entry.id   AF-A0A965T1B5-F1
#
_cell.length_a   1.000
_cell.length_b   1.000
_cell.length_c   1.000
_cell.angle_alpha   90.00
_cell.angle_beta   90.00
_cell.angle_gamma   90.00
#
_symmetry.space_group_name_H-M   'P 1'
#
loop_
_entity.id
_entity.type
_entity.pdbx_description
1 polymer ?
#
loop_
_entity_poly.entity_id
_entity_poly.type
_entity_poly.pdbx_seq_one_letter_code
_entity_poly.pdbx_strand_id
1 'polypeptide(L)'
;MLILDKTLTNLIKLTLVSLIIFLLFYATSLVLDIKIKEKSYISQKTLNGRGSAEIKAIPDVANFIFTVKKLKKTLNESQQEMQEIAKKSLEVLEENGINKNDIKTINYSTYPEYDRTSLPCDKSGCPPVKEVLKGFVALQSYSVKVREMSKATKIINELIKSGVEEVGSLSFIVDSIEKIKYQARMQAIINAKKEAEATAKSLKVKLKKIIKYHDEENYYQPYAMQRMAVMADQGSNPKGSYPEVQPGEEIVRSSVVVTFEFE
;
A
#
# COMPACT_ATOMS: atom_id res chain seq x y z
N MET A 1 -52.75 -54.09 -45.77
CA MET A 1 -52.99 -54.71 -44.45
C MET A 1 -51.63 -55.18 -43.91
N LEU A 2 -50.87 -54.26 -43.32
CA LEU A 2 -49.53 -54.54 -42.77
C LEU A 2 -49.72 -55.26 -41.43
N ILE A 3 -49.49 -56.57 -41.41
CA ILE A 3 -49.46 -57.37 -40.19
C ILE A 3 -48.21 -56.92 -39.43
N LEU A 4 -48.38 -56.10 -38.39
CA LEU A 4 -47.28 -55.78 -37.49
C LEU A 4 -46.83 -57.09 -36.83
N ASP A 5 -45.58 -57.47 -37.07
CA ASP A 5 -44.94 -58.60 -36.41
C ASP A 5 -44.96 -58.37 -34.88
N LYS A 6 -45.20 -59.43 -34.11
CA LYS A 6 -45.28 -59.42 -32.64
C LYS A 6 -44.00 -58.85 -32.00
N THR A 7 -42.88 -59.00 -32.70
CA THR A 7 -41.57 -58.41 -32.37
C THR A 7 -41.61 -56.88 -32.38
N LEU A 8 -42.24 -56.28 -33.39
CA LEU A 8 -42.37 -54.83 -33.56
C LEU A 8 -43.30 -54.22 -32.50
N THR A 9 -44.39 -54.90 -32.13
CA THR A 9 -45.27 -54.44 -31.04
C THR A 9 -44.58 -54.47 -29.68
N ASN A 10 -43.73 -55.46 -29.42
CA ASN A 10 -42.92 -55.53 -28.19
C ASN A 10 -41.83 -54.45 -28.17
N LEU A 11 -41.22 -54.13 -29.31
CA LEU A 11 -40.25 -53.05 -29.43
C LEU A 11 -40.87 -51.68 -29.10
N ILE A 12 -42.07 -51.40 -29.61
CA ILE A 12 -42.82 -50.16 -29.33
C ILE A 12 -43.18 -50.05 -27.84
N LYS A 13 -43.54 -51.15 -27.18
CA LYS A 13 -43.81 -51.14 -25.74
C LYS A 13 -42.55 -50.83 -24.93
N LEU A 14 -41.40 -51.40 -25.32
CA LEU A 14 -40.13 -51.16 -24.64
C LEU A 14 -39.68 -49.70 -24.77
N THR A 15 -39.84 -49.09 -25.95
CA THR A 15 -39.51 -47.67 -26.16
C THR A 15 -40.43 -46.75 -25.38
N LEU A 16 -41.73 -47.05 -25.30
CA LEU A 16 -42.68 -46.30 -24.48
C LEU A 16 -42.36 -46.39 -22.98
N VAL A 17 -42.00 -47.56 -22.47
CA VAL A 17 -41.60 -47.73 -21.06
C VAL A 17 -40.31 -46.96 -20.77
N SER A 18 -39.31 -47.03 -21.66
CA SER A 18 -38.07 -46.27 -21.54
C SER A 18 -38.32 -44.76 -21.52
N LEU A 19 -39.21 -44.26 -22.38
CA LEU A 19 -39.60 -42.84 -22.43
C LEU A 19 -40.26 -42.39 -21.13
N ILE A 20 -41.14 -43.21 -20.54
CA ILE A 20 -41.80 -42.90 -19.27
C ILE A 20 -40.78 -42.82 -18.12
N ILE A 21 -39.82 -43.75 -18.07
CA ILE A 21 -38.76 -43.73 -17.05
C ILE A 21 -37.89 -42.48 -17.20
N PHE A 22 -37.55 -42.11 -18.44
CA PHE A 22 -36.78 -40.90 -18.72
C PHE A 22 -37.52 -39.63 -18.30
N LEU A 23 -38.83 -39.55 -18.59
CA LEU A 23 -39.67 -38.42 -18.18
C LEU A 23 -39.79 -38.33 -16.65
N LEU A 24 -39.90 -39.45 -15.95
CA LEU A 24 -39.91 -39.48 -14.48
C LEU A 24 -38.58 -39.02 -13.89
N PHE A 25 -37.45 -39.47 -14.47
CA PHE A 25 -36.13 -39.03 -14.03
C PHE A 25 -35.90 -37.54 -14.29
N TYR A 26 -36.35 -37.03 -15.44
CA TYR A 26 -36.27 -35.61 -15.77
C TYR A 26 -37.18 -34.76 -14.85
N ALA A 27 -38.36 -35.26 -14.50
CA ALA A 27 -39.24 -34.57 -13.55
C ALA A 27 -38.63 -34.52 -12.14
N THR A 28 -37.98 -35.60 -11.68
CA THR A 28 -37.32 -35.61 -10.36
C THR A 28 -36.10 -34.70 -10.30
N SER A 29 -35.28 -34.67 -11.36
CA SER A 29 -34.15 -33.73 -11.43
C SER A 29 -34.62 -32.27 -11.41
N LEU A 30 -35.72 -31.96 -12.10
CA LEU A 30 -36.29 -30.61 -12.15
C LEU A 30 -36.87 -30.17 -10.78
N VAL A 31 -37.48 -31.08 -10.03
CA VAL A 31 -37.95 -30.81 -8.65
C VAL A 31 -36.79 -30.59 -7.68
N LEU A 32 -35.68 -31.33 -7.84
CA LEU A 32 -34.46 -31.13 -7.05
C LEU A 32 -33.82 -29.77 -7.33
N ASP A 33 -33.74 -29.36 -8.59
CA ASP A 33 -33.20 -28.05 -8.98
C ASP A 33 -34.03 -26.88 -8.42
N ILE A 34 -35.36 -27.01 -8.38
CA ILE A 34 -36.25 -26.01 -7.78
C ILE A 34 -35.99 -25.90 -6.27
N LYS A 35 -35.91 -27.03 -5.54
CA LYS A 35 -35.62 -27.02 -4.09
C LYS A 35 -34.24 -26.43 -3.75
N ILE A 36 -33.24 -26.68 -4.59
CA ILE A 36 -31.89 -26.13 -4.41
C ILE A 36 -31.89 -24.62 -4.69
N LYS A 37 -32.59 -24.15 -5.73
CA LYS A 37 -32.74 -22.72 -6.02
C LYS A 37 -33.52 -21.99 -4.93
N GLU A 38 -34.56 -22.58 -4.37
CA GLU A 38 -35.38 -21.97 -3.31
C GLU A 38 -34.58 -21.72 -2.02
N LYS A 39 -33.67 -22.64 -1.66
CA LYS A 39 -32.69 -22.43 -0.56
C LYS A 39 -31.74 -21.25 -0.79
N SER A 40 -31.52 -20.85 -2.04
CA SER A 40 -30.66 -19.72 -2.40
C SER A 40 -31.35 -18.36 -2.33
N TYR A 41 -32.68 -18.31 -2.14
CA TYR A 41 -33.47 -17.08 -2.00
C TYR A 41 -33.99 -16.83 -0.56
N ILE A 42 -33.40 -17.46 0.46
CA ILE A 42 -33.61 -16.98 1.83
C ILE A 42 -32.86 -15.65 1.95
N SER A 43 -33.61 -14.56 1.83
CA SER A 43 -33.18 -13.22 2.24
C SER A 43 -32.65 -13.32 3.68
N GLN A 44 -31.33 -13.42 3.82
CA GLN A 44 -30.72 -13.43 5.14
C GLN A 44 -31.05 -12.08 5.78
N LYS A 45 -31.70 -12.13 6.95
CA LYS A 45 -31.91 -10.95 7.79
C LYS A 45 -30.55 -10.47 8.27
N THR A 46 -30.08 -9.37 7.68
CA THR A 46 -28.73 -8.85 7.94
C THR A 46 -28.75 -7.45 8.50
N LEU A 47 -27.88 -7.20 9.48
CA LEU A 47 -27.69 -5.89 10.09
C LEU A 47 -26.20 -5.55 10.00
N ASN A 48 -25.91 -4.36 9.49
CA ASN A 48 -24.54 -3.86 9.41
C ASN A 48 -24.22 -2.97 10.61
N GLY A 49 -23.10 -3.23 11.25
CA GLY A 49 -22.43 -2.31 12.16
C GLY A 49 -21.22 -1.70 11.48
N ARG A 50 -21.09 -0.38 11.58
CA ARG A 50 -19.93 0.43 11.19
C ARG A 50 -19.23 0.91 12.45
N GLY A 51 -17.92 0.82 12.44
CA GLY A 51 -17.10 1.28 13.55
C GLY A 51 -15.84 1.92 13.02
N SER A 52 -15.48 3.04 13.63
CA SER A 52 -14.21 3.71 13.40
C SER A 52 -13.50 3.94 14.73
N ALA A 53 -12.18 3.98 14.68
CA ALA A 53 -11.36 4.33 15.81
C ALA A 53 -10.12 5.09 15.36
N GLU A 54 -9.68 6.00 16.23
CA GLU A 54 -8.50 6.82 16.05
C GLU A 54 -7.56 6.59 17.22
N ILE A 55 -6.28 6.37 16.90
CA ILE A 55 -5.23 6.28 17.90
C ILE A 55 -4.17 7.33 17.56
N LYS A 56 -3.88 8.18 18.54
CA LYS A 56 -2.77 9.13 18.45
C LYS A 56 -1.46 8.37 18.54
N ALA A 57 -0.56 8.65 17.61
CA ALA A 57 0.77 8.12 17.55
C ALA A 57 1.77 9.27 17.59
N ILE A 58 2.75 9.18 18.48
CA ILE A 58 3.85 10.14 18.55
C ILE A 58 5.01 9.53 17.76
N PRO A 59 5.51 10.19 16.71
CA PRO A 59 6.70 9.73 16.00
C PRO A 59 7.87 9.53 16.95
N ASP A 60 8.53 8.39 16.84
CA ASP A 60 9.63 7.94 17.71
C ASP A 60 10.95 7.75 16.95
N VAL A 61 10.93 7.92 15.63
CA VAL A 61 12.09 7.78 14.77
C VAL A 61 12.14 8.90 13.74
N ALA A 62 13.31 9.51 13.59
CA ALA A 62 13.61 10.38 12.46
C ALA A 62 14.17 9.51 11.32
N ASN A 63 13.62 9.65 10.12
CA ASN A 63 14.07 8.95 8.94
C ASN A 63 14.54 9.96 7.89
N PHE A 64 15.71 9.75 7.33
CA PHE A 64 16.19 10.55 6.21
C PHE A 64 16.82 9.65 5.16
N ILE A 65 16.92 10.17 3.95
CA ILE A 65 17.64 9.52 2.86
C ILE A 65 18.87 10.34 2.56
N PHE A 66 20.00 9.70 2.32
CA PHE A 66 21.16 10.37 1.76
C PHE A 66 21.65 9.64 0.51
N THR A 67 22.20 10.40 -0.43
CA THR A 67 22.73 9.89 -1.69
C THR A 67 24.18 10.31 -1.82
N VAL A 68 25.04 9.32 -2.04
CA VAL A 68 26.41 9.55 -2.50
C VAL A 68 26.39 9.45 -4.01
N LYS A 69 26.69 10.55 -4.70
CA LYS A 69 26.79 10.62 -6.16
C LYS A 69 28.21 11.06 -6.53
N LYS A 70 28.81 10.43 -7.54
CA LYS A 70 30.07 10.89 -8.14
C LYS A 70 30.04 10.78 -9.66
N LEU A 71 30.59 11.81 -10.29
CA LEU A 71 30.78 11.90 -11.73
C LEU A 71 32.28 11.91 -12.03
N LYS A 72 32.74 10.97 -12.86
CA LYS A 72 34.14 10.89 -13.32
C LYS A 72 34.21 10.59 -14.81
N LYS A 73 35.42 10.71 -15.38
CA LYS A 73 35.67 10.44 -16.80
C LYS A 73 35.43 8.98 -17.15
N THR A 74 35.70 8.07 -16.21
CA THR A 74 35.42 6.64 -16.36
C THR A 74 34.42 6.16 -15.31
N LEU A 75 33.69 5.09 -15.63
CA LEU A 75 32.76 4.47 -14.69
C LEU A 75 33.48 3.88 -13.46
N ASN A 76 34.66 3.29 -13.65
CA ASN A 76 35.40 2.69 -12.55
C ASN A 76 35.84 3.73 -11.51
N GLU A 77 36.36 4.89 -11.96
CA GLU A 77 36.73 5.98 -11.07
C GLU A 77 35.53 6.53 -10.29
N SER A 78 34.36 6.68 -10.94
CA SER A 78 33.16 7.18 -10.24
C SER A 78 32.65 6.18 -9.20
N GLN A 79 32.70 4.88 -9.51
CA GLN A 79 32.34 3.83 -8.55
C GLN A 79 33.30 3.78 -7.36
N GLN A 80 34.61 3.87 -7.59
CA GLN A 80 35.61 3.82 -6.50
C GLN A 80 35.43 5.00 -5.54
N GLU A 81 35.37 6.23 -6.04
CA GLU A 81 35.22 7.41 -5.18
C GLU A 81 33.86 7.44 -4.45
N MET A 82 32.78 7.01 -5.13
CA MET A 82 31.47 6.87 -4.50
C MET A 82 31.50 5.85 -3.36
N GLN A 83 32.17 4.70 -3.55
CA GLN A 83 32.31 3.66 -2.52
C GLN A 83 33.15 4.13 -1.33
N GLU A 84 34.23 4.88 -1.55
CA GLU A 84 35.04 5.45 -0.48
C GLU A 84 34.24 6.39 0.42
N ILE A 85 33.43 7.27 -0.18
CA ILE A 85 32.56 8.19 0.57
C ILE A 85 31.42 7.43 1.24
N ALA A 86 30.83 6.44 0.56
CA ALA A 86 29.82 5.59 1.17
C ALA A 86 30.35 4.86 2.41
N LYS A 87 31.57 4.31 2.35
CA LYS A 87 32.22 3.67 3.51
C LYS A 87 32.41 4.65 4.67
N LYS A 88 32.99 5.84 4.40
CA LYS A 88 33.14 6.90 5.42
C LYS A 88 31.80 7.33 6.02
N SER A 89 30.77 7.39 5.19
CA SER A 89 29.41 7.76 5.64
C SER A 89 28.83 6.70 6.57
N LEU A 90 29.03 5.41 6.28
CA LEU A 90 28.61 4.32 7.16
C LEU A 90 29.38 4.33 8.49
N GLU A 91 30.69 4.62 8.46
CA GLU A 91 31.51 4.79 9.68
C GLU A 91 30.98 5.92 10.56
N VAL A 92 30.67 7.10 9.98
CA VAL A 92 30.03 8.22 10.70
C VAL A 92 28.70 7.81 11.35
N LEU A 93 27.88 7.02 10.66
CA LEU A 93 26.62 6.53 11.21
C LEU A 93 26.85 5.58 12.40
N GLU A 94 27.80 4.65 12.28
CA GLU A 94 28.16 3.72 13.35
C GLU A 94 28.73 4.44 14.58
N GLU A 95 29.60 5.44 14.38
CA GLU A 95 30.18 6.28 15.45
C GLU A 95 29.12 7.10 16.21
N ASN A 96 28.04 7.49 15.52
CA ASN A 96 26.89 8.14 16.16
C ASN A 96 25.89 7.16 16.78
N GLY A 97 26.19 5.86 16.78
CA GLY A 97 25.40 4.82 17.41
C GLY A 97 24.20 4.33 16.58
N ILE A 98 24.19 4.58 15.27
CA ILE A 98 23.15 4.04 14.38
C ILE A 98 23.42 2.55 14.13
N ASN A 99 22.40 1.72 14.36
CA ASN A 99 22.49 0.29 14.13
C ASN A 99 22.51 -0.03 12.63
N LYS A 100 23.26 -1.05 12.20
CA LYS A 100 23.26 -1.54 10.82
C LYS A 100 21.86 -1.89 10.30
N ASN A 101 20.98 -2.41 11.16
CA ASN A 101 19.59 -2.74 10.82
C ASN A 101 18.73 -1.50 10.55
N ASP A 102 19.16 -0.33 11.03
CA ASP A 102 18.51 0.96 10.82
C ASP A 102 19.06 1.68 9.57
N ILE A 103 19.98 1.05 8.82
CA ILE A 103 20.54 1.56 7.56
C ILE A 103 20.15 0.61 6.43
N LYS A 104 19.51 1.15 5.38
CA LYS A 104 19.07 0.38 4.23
C LYS A 104 19.53 1.02 2.94
N THR A 105 20.28 0.30 2.10
CA THR A 105 20.48 0.71 0.70
C THR A 105 19.13 0.64 -0.03
N ILE A 106 18.70 1.75 -0.59
CA ILE A 106 17.43 1.85 -1.32
C ILE A 106 17.63 1.98 -2.83
N ASN A 107 18.80 2.42 -3.26
CA ASN A 107 19.11 2.58 -4.68
C ASN A 107 20.62 2.44 -4.92
N TYR A 108 20.97 1.86 -6.07
CA TYR A 108 22.31 1.88 -6.63
C TYR A 108 22.14 2.02 -8.15
N SER A 109 22.81 2.99 -8.75
CA SER A 109 22.68 3.24 -10.19
C SER A 109 23.95 3.81 -10.78
N THR A 110 24.18 3.48 -12.05
CA THR A 110 25.28 4.01 -12.84
C THR A 110 24.79 4.36 -14.23
N TYR A 111 25.15 5.53 -14.74
CA TYR A 111 24.74 5.99 -16.07
C TYR A 111 25.71 7.04 -16.64
N PRO A 112 25.84 7.16 -17.97
CA PRO A 112 26.56 8.27 -18.58
C PRO A 112 25.80 9.58 -18.39
N GLU A 113 26.52 10.66 -18.10
CA GLU A 113 25.98 12.04 -18.04
C GLU A 113 26.51 12.82 -19.24
N TYR A 114 25.60 13.51 -19.94
CA TYR A 114 25.90 14.29 -21.13
C TYR A 114 25.54 15.76 -20.88
N ASP A 115 26.42 16.67 -21.28
CA ASP A 115 26.08 18.09 -21.38
C ASP A 115 25.31 18.32 -22.68
N ARG A 116 24.08 18.82 -22.54
CA ARG A 116 23.20 19.17 -23.65
C ARG A 116 23.22 20.67 -23.84
N THR A 117 23.80 21.12 -24.95
CA THR A 117 23.72 22.52 -25.35
C THR A 117 22.73 22.65 -26.49
N SER A 118 21.61 23.33 -26.24
CA SER A 118 20.70 23.79 -27.30
C SER A 118 20.94 25.29 -27.52
N LEU A 119 21.06 25.67 -28.79
CA LEU A 119 21.09 27.08 -29.18
C LEU A 119 19.66 27.54 -29.50
N PRO A 120 19.32 28.80 -29.23
CA PRO A 120 17.99 29.33 -29.54
C PRO A 120 17.72 29.26 -31.05
N CYS A 121 16.47 28.98 -31.40
CA CYS A 121 16.04 28.99 -32.80
C CYS A 121 16.08 30.41 -33.36
N ASP A 122 16.52 30.55 -34.61
CA ASP A 122 16.46 31.81 -35.35
C ASP A 122 15.56 31.68 -36.59
N LYS A 123 15.53 32.73 -37.42
CA LYS A 123 14.72 32.76 -38.65
C LYS A 123 15.16 31.71 -39.69
N SER A 124 16.33 31.11 -39.53
CA SER A 124 16.87 30.02 -40.37
C SER A 124 16.62 28.62 -39.80
N GLY A 125 16.07 28.50 -38.58
CA GLY A 125 15.67 27.24 -37.96
C GLY A 125 16.26 27.04 -36.56
N CYS A 126 15.99 25.87 -35.98
CA CYS A 126 16.56 25.47 -34.69
C CYS A 126 17.83 24.63 -34.93
N PRO A 127 19.00 25.02 -34.37
CA PRO A 127 20.20 24.19 -34.45
C PRO A 127 20.00 22.83 -33.78
N PRO A 128 20.64 21.75 -34.28
CA PRO A 128 20.57 20.44 -33.63
C PRO A 128 21.17 20.51 -32.22
N VAL A 129 20.55 19.81 -31.28
CA VAL A 129 21.07 19.69 -29.91
C VAL A 129 22.42 18.97 -29.96
N LYS A 130 23.46 19.61 -29.43
CA LYS A 130 24.78 18.98 -29.29
C LYS A 130 24.85 18.30 -27.93
N GLU A 131 25.05 16.99 -27.93
CA GLU A 131 25.32 16.20 -26.74
C GLU A 131 26.83 15.92 -26.65
N VAL A 132 27.45 16.34 -25.56
CA VAL A 132 28.86 16.04 -25.27
C VAL A 132 28.92 15.18 -24.01
N LEU A 133 29.54 14.00 -24.11
CA LEU A 133 29.71 13.13 -22.94
C LEU A 133 30.54 13.87 -21.88
N LYS A 134 29.92 14.09 -20.73
CA LYS A 134 30.54 14.75 -19.57
C LYS A 134 31.29 13.72 -18.70
N GLY A 135 30.76 12.51 -18.60
CA GLY A 135 31.38 11.40 -17.88
C GLY A 135 30.38 10.33 -17.48
N PHE A 136 30.73 9.53 -16.48
CA PHE A 136 29.91 8.47 -15.92
C PHE A 136 29.59 8.77 -14.46
N VAL A 137 28.31 8.72 -14.14
CA VAL A 137 27.78 8.84 -12.78
C VAL A 137 27.72 7.46 -12.14
N ALA A 138 28.18 7.37 -10.91
CA ALA A 138 27.80 6.32 -9.97
C ALA A 138 27.08 6.97 -8.78
N LEU A 139 25.95 6.40 -8.38
CA LEU A 139 25.23 6.85 -7.20
C LEU A 139 24.72 5.69 -6.37
N GLN A 140 24.64 5.92 -5.06
CA GLN A 140 24.04 5.00 -4.11
C GLN A 140 23.29 5.78 -3.05
N SER A 141 22.06 5.36 -2.77
CA SER A 141 21.19 6.01 -1.79
C SER A 141 20.88 5.07 -0.64
N TYR A 142 20.82 5.64 0.56
CA TYR A 142 20.55 4.93 1.81
C TYR A 142 19.40 5.61 2.54
N SER A 143 18.48 4.82 3.09
CA SER A 143 17.51 5.24 4.09
C SER A 143 18.08 4.95 5.47
N VAL A 144 18.03 5.93 6.37
CA VAL A 144 18.58 5.85 7.72
C VAL A 144 17.49 6.16 8.73
N LYS A 145 17.31 5.27 9.71
CA LYS A 145 16.47 5.49 10.89
C LYS A 145 17.31 5.95 12.07
N VAL A 146 16.92 7.05 12.69
CA VAL A 146 17.53 7.64 13.87
C VAL A 146 16.50 7.64 15.00
N ARG A 147 16.67 6.70 15.93
CA ARG A 147 15.76 6.53 17.09
C ARG A 147 15.92 7.65 18.12
N GLU A 148 17.13 8.18 18.27
CA GLU A 148 17.38 9.36 19.08
C GLU A 148 17.25 10.62 18.22
N MET A 149 16.01 11.06 18.01
CA MET A 149 15.65 12.11 17.03
C MET A 149 16.42 13.43 17.22
N SER A 150 16.83 13.76 18.44
CA SER A 150 17.64 14.96 18.75
C SER A 150 19.03 14.93 18.08
N LYS A 151 19.55 13.74 17.75
CA LYS A 151 20.85 13.57 17.06
C LYS A 151 20.74 13.70 15.54
N ALA A 152 19.54 13.68 14.96
CA ALA A 152 19.35 13.60 13.51
C ALA A 152 20.07 14.72 12.75
N THR A 153 19.90 15.99 13.18
CA THR A 153 20.56 17.14 12.56
C THR A 153 22.09 17.09 12.69
N LYS A 154 22.60 16.64 13.83
CA LYS A 154 24.05 16.47 14.05
C LYS A 154 24.62 15.44 13.07
N ILE A 155 23.97 14.28 12.96
CA ILE A 155 24.38 13.18 12.05
C ILE A 155 24.36 13.65 10.60
N ILE A 156 23.31 14.36 10.17
CA ILE A 156 23.21 14.92 8.82
C ILE A 156 24.39 15.86 8.52
N ASN A 157 24.76 16.73 9.46
CA ASN A 157 25.89 17.64 9.28
C ASN A 157 27.23 16.90 9.19
N GLU A 158 27.42 15.80 9.92
CA GLU A 158 28.64 14.99 9.84
C GLU A 158 28.72 14.20 8.52
N LEU A 159 27.59 13.72 8.00
CA LEU A 159 27.51 13.12 6.66
C LEU A 159 27.86 14.11 5.55
N ILE A 160 27.38 15.35 5.64
CA ILE A 160 27.75 16.39 4.66
C ILE A 160 29.27 16.63 4.69
N LYS A 161 29.88 16.65 5.89
CA LYS A 161 31.33 16.79 6.05
C LYS A 161 32.12 15.58 5.53
N SER A 162 31.53 14.38 5.50
CA SER A 162 32.17 13.18 4.97
C SER A 162 32.16 13.10 3.43
N GLY A 163 31.46 14.03 2.76
CA GLY A 163 31.42 14.14 1.30
C GLY A 163 30.10 13.71 0.66
N VAL A 164 29.05 13.49 1.46
CA VAL A 164 27.68 13.29 0.95
C VAL A 164 27.19 14.57 0.29
N GLU A 165 26.80 14.47 -0.99
CA GLU A 165 26.35 15.63 -1.79
C GLU A 165 24.88 15.96 -1.56
N GLU A 166 24.04 14.94 -1.36
CA GLU A 166 22.60 15.10 -1.27
C GLU A 166 22.06 14.38 -0.03
N VAL A 167 21.44 15.15 0.86
CA VAL A 167 20.61 14.62 1.94
C VAL A 167 19.17 15.03 1.64
N GLY A 168 18.31 14.04 1.47
CA GLY A 168 16.90 14.19 1.23
C GLY A 168 16.14 14.72 2.46
N SER A 169 14.82 14.78 2.35
CA SER A 169 13.97 15.31 3.43
C SER A 169 14.05 14.44 4.69
N LEU A 170 14.15 15.12 5.84
CA LEU A 170 13.98 14.53 7.16
C LEU A 170 12.48 14.34 7.42
N SER A 171 12.04 13.10 7.60
CA SER A 171 10.69 12.76 8.03
C SER A 171 10.73 12.17 9.44
N PHE A 172 9.60 12.26 10.14
CA PHE A 172 9.42 11.60 11.42
C PHE A 172 8.36 10.53 11.24
N ILE A 173 8.66 9.33 11.71
CA ILE A 173 7.82 8.15 11.54
C ILE A 173 7.65 7.45 12.87
N VAL A 174 6.64 6.60 12.93
CA VAL A 174 6.43 5.67 14.03
C VAL A 174 6.98 4.31 13.61
N ASP A 175 8.02 3.81 14.28
CA ASP A 175 8.69 2.56 13.87
C ASP A 175 7.75 1.35 13.94
N SER A 176 6.84 1.37 14.92
CA SER A 176 5.84 0.31 15.16
C SER A 176 4.45 0.68 14.67
N ILE A 177 4.33 1.38 13.54
CA ILE A 177 3.03 1.87 13.04
C ILE A 177 2.00 0.75 12.83
N GLU A 178 2.44 -0.45 12.43
CA GLU A 178 1.56 -1.60 12.23
C GLU A 178 0.88 -2.06 13.52
N LYS A 179 1.55 -1.92 14.67
CA LYS A 179 0.95 -2.22 15.99
C LYS A 179 -0.17 -1.23 16.30
N ILE A 180 0.02 0.04 15.97
CA ILE A 180 -0.99 1.10 16.19
C ILE A 180 -2.17 0.91 15.24
N LYS A 181 -1.92 0.60 13.96
CA LYS A 181 -2.98 0.24 13.00
C LYS A 181 -3.79 -0.96 13.48
N TYR A 182 -3.13 -1.99 14.00
CA TYR A 182 -3.82 -3.15 14.58
C TYR A 182 -4.70 -2.76 15.77
N GLN A 183 -4.18 -1.96 16.71
CA GLN A 183 -4.97 -1.47 17.84
C GLN A 183 -6.19 -0.65 17.39
N ALA A 184 -6.01 0.24 16.40
CA ALA A 184 -7.10 1.04 15.84
C ALA A 184 -8.17 0.14 15.21
N ARG A 185 -7.76 -0.88 14.43
CA ARG A 185 -8.68 -1.87 13.86
C ARG A 185 -9.46 -2.61 14.94
N MET A 186 -8.80 -3.08 16.00
CA MET A 186 -9.50 -3.81 17.08
C MET A 186 -10.54 -2.93 17.77
N GLN A 187 -10.22 -1.66 18.00
CA GLN A 187 -11.17 -0.70 18.57
C GLN A 187 -12.32 -0.39 17.61
N ALA A 188 -12.04 -0.28 16.31
CA ALA A 188 -13.06 -0.09 15.27
C ALA A 188 -14.04 -1.27 15.23
N ILE A 189 -13.56 -2.52 15.34
CA ILE A 189 -14.41 -3.72 15.42
C ILE A 189 -15.31 -3.70 16.66
N ILE A 190 -14.77 -3.31 17.82
CA ILE A 190 -15.55 -3.15 19.06
C ILE A 190 -16.66 -2.11 18.86
N ASN A 191 -16.34 -0.98 18.23
CA ASN A 191 -17.30 0.09 17.97
C ASN A 191 -18.39 -0.35 16.98
N ALA A 192 -18.03 -1.07 15.92
CA ALA A 192 -18.98 -1.63 14.95
C ALA A 192 -19.96 -2.60 15.61
N LYS A 193 -19.46 -3.45 16.52
CA LYS A 193 -20.31 -4.37 17.30
C LYS A 193 -21.29 -3.61 18.20
N LYS A 194 -20.81 -2.58 18.93
CA LYS A 194 -21.67 -1.75 19.80
C LYS A 194 -22.78 -1.04 19.02
N GLU A 195 -22.46 -0.50 17.85
CA GLU A 195 -23.46 0.15 16.99
C GLU A 195 -24.50 -0.86 16.48
N ALA A 196 -24.06 -2.05 16.04
CA ALA A 196 -24.96 -3.11 15.63
C ALA A 196 -25.90 -3.56 16.77
N GLU A 197 -25.35 -3.73 17.99
CA GLU A 197 -26.12 -4.12 19.18
C GLU A 197 -27.17 -3.05 19.55
N ALA A 198 -26.81 -1.77 19.48
CA ALA A 198 -27.72 -0.65 19.73
C ALA A 198 -28.86 -0.59 18.69
N THR A 199 -28.53 -0.82 17.42
CA THR A 199 -29.49 -0.86 16.32
C THR A 199 -30.44 -2.05 16.46
N ALA A 200 -29.91 -3.24 16.74
CA ALA A 200 -30.70 -4.45 16.97
C ALA A 200 -31.68 -4.28 18.14
N LYS A 201 -31.22 -3.67 19.25
CA LYS A 201 -32.07 -3.37 20.41
C LYS A 201 -33.23 -2.43 20.03
N SER A 202 -32.96 -1.41 19.22
CA SER A 202 -33.98 -0.46 18.74
C SER A 202 -35.01 -1.13 17.82
N LEU A 203 -34.55 -2.08 16.99
CA LEU A 203 -35.40 -2.90 16.12
C LEU A 203 -36.08 -4.07 16.83
N LYS A 204 -35.76 -4.30 18.12
CA LYS A 204 -36.23 -5.45 18.92
C LYS A 204 -35.89 -6.81 18.31
N VAL A 205 -34.74 -6.92 17.66
CA VAL A 205 -34.19 -8.16 17.09
C VAL A 205 -32.96 -8.62 17.87
N LYS A 206 -32.61 -9.90 17.77
CA LYS A 206 -31.39 -10.45 18.39
C LYS A 206 -30.31 -10.67 17.34
N LEU A 207 -29.13 -10.11 17.57
CA LEU A 207 -27.96 -10.42 16.74
C LEU A 207 -27.50 -11.87 16.98
N LYS A 208 -27.09 -12.52 15.90
CA LYS A 208 -26.49 -13.86 15.88
C LYS A 208 -25.01 -13.77 15.51
N LYS A 209 -24.59 -14.56 14.52
CA LYS A 209 -23.21 -14.66 14.05
C LYS A 209 -22.86 -13.51 13.10
N ILE A 210 -21.57 -13.19 13.05
CA ILE A 210 -20.99 -12.37 11.99
C ILE A 210 -20.99 -13.22 10.71
N ILE A 211 -21.47 -12.64 9.61
CA ILE A 211 -21.50 -13.30 8.30
C ILE A 211 -20.56 -12.65 7.28
N LYS A 212 -20.18 -11.38 7.50
CA LYS A 212 -19.24 -10.65 6.65
C LYS A 212 -18.45 -9.64 7.47
N TYR A 213 -17.18 -9.49 7.14
CA TYR A 213 -16.28 -8.47 7.66
C TYR A 213 -15.56 -7.83 6.48
N HIS A 214 -15.40 -6.51 6.51
CA HIS A 214 -14.61 -5.77 5.55
C HIS A 214 -13.99 -4.52 6.22
N ASP A 215 -12.69 -4.31 6.02
CA ASP A 215 -11.99 -3.06 6.37
C ASP A 215 -12.36 -1.97 5.36
N GLU A 216 -13.02 -0.88 5.76
CA GLU A 216 -13.14 0.28 4.87
C GLU A 216 -11.72 0.83 4.65
N GLU A 217 -11.31 1.05 3.39
CA GLU A 217 -9.90 1.30 3.03
C GLU A 217 -9.20 2.27 4.00
N ASN A 218 -8.18 1.76 4.67
CA ASN A 218 -7.41 2.47 5.68
C ASN A 218 -6.47 3.48 4.99
N TYR A 219 -6.82 4.76 4.96
CA TYR A 219 -5.88 5.82 4.59
C TYR A 219 -4.95 6.09 5.77
N TYR A 220 -3.79 5.42 5.80
CA TYR A 220 -2.62 5.95 6.51
C TYR A 220 -2.00 7.02 5.60
N GLN A 221 -2.22 8.30 5.93
CA GLN A 221 -1.48 9.39 5.31
C GLN A 221 -0.38 9.85 6.27
N PRO A 222 0.92 9.65 5.93
CA PRO A 222 2.02 10.21 6.70
C PRO A 222 1.88 11.73 6.81
N TYR A 223 2.24 12.32 7.96
CA TYR A 223 2.12 13.76 8.21
C TYR A 223 2.81 14.63 7.15
N ALA A 224 3.91 14.15 6.56
CA ALA A 224 4.61 14.82 5.47
C ALA A 224 3.73 15.07 4.24
N MET A 225 2.83 14.12 3.89
CA MET A 225 1.88 14.30 2.79
C MET A 225 0.74 15.25 3.17
N GLN A 226 0.29 15.24 4.43
CA GLN A 226 -0.72 16.18 4.91
C GLN A 226 -0.22 17.62 4.87
N ARG A 227 1.03 17.87 5.30
CA ARG A 227 1.64 19.20 5.20
C ARG A 227 1.84 19.63 3.75
N MET A 228 2.27 18.74 2.86
CA MET A 228 2.37 19.05 1.43
C MET A 228 1.01 19.34 0.79
N ALA A 229 -0.06 18.63 1.15
CA ALA A 229 -1.40 18.89 0.65
C ALA A 229 -1.92 20.27 1.11
N VAL A 230 -1.68 20.63 2.38
CA VAL A 230 -2.05 21.95 2.92
C VAL A 230 -1.16 23.07 2.34
N MET A 231 0.13 22.83 2.09
CA MET A 231 1.03 23.81 1.47
C MET A 231 0.81 23.97 -0.04
N ALA A 232 0.40 22.91 -0.74
CA ALA A 232 0.02 22.96 -2.16
C ALA A 232 -1.27 23.77 -2.38
N ASP A 233 -2.17 23.76 -1.40
CA ASP A 233 -3.37 24.61 -1.37
C ASP A 233 -3.04 26.09 -1.03
N GLN A 234 -1.92 26.35 -0.34
CA GLN A 234 -1.53 27.69 0.14
C GLN A 234 -0.31 28.31 -0.54
N GLY A 235 0.19 27.74 -1.64
CA GLY A 235 1.12 28.40 -2.58
C GLY A 235 2.41 28.99 -1.99
N SER A 236 2.92 28.51 -0.86
CA SER A 236 4.03 29.15 -0.15
C SER A 236 5.30 28.28 -0.11
N ASN A 237 6.42 28.91 -0.49
CA ASN A 237 7.74 28.31 -0.60
C ASN A 237 8.70 29.04 0.36
N PRO A 238 9.15 28.47 1.50
CA PRO A 238 10.10 29.15 2.37
C PRO A 238 11.55 28.71 2.09
N LYS A 239 12.39 29.68 1.71
CA LYS A 239 13.85 29.58 1.72
C LYS A 239 14.39 29.75 3.15
N GLY A 240 15.40 28.95 3.50
CA GLY A 240 16.53 29.36 4.34
C GLY A 240 16.29 29.50 5.84
N SER A 241 16.26 28.36 6.53
CA SER A 241 16.63 28.15 7.95
C SER A 241 16.14 26.74 8.25
N TYR A 242 17.01 25.79 8.61
CA TYR A 242 16.56 24.45 8.99
C TYR A 242 15.62 24.58 10.21
N PRO A 243 14.32 24.32 10.07
CA PRO A 243 13.40 24.46 11.18
C PRO A 243 13.73 23.36 12.19
N GLU A 244 13.71 23.68 13.48
CA GLU A 244 13.60 22.67 14.52
C GLU A 244 12.25 21.97 14.33
N VAL A 245 12.26 20.83 13.64
CA VAL A 245 11.03 20.17 13.22
C VAL A 245 10.50 19.37 14.40
N GLN A 246 9.47 19.90 15.05
CA GLN A 246 8.70 19.12 16.01
C GLN A 246 7.81 18.13 15.24
N PRO A 247 7.84 16.83 15.57
CA PRO A 247 7.18 15.80 14.78
C PRO A 247 5.65 15.92 14.69
N GLY A 248 4.99 16.71 15.55
CA GLY A 248 3.53 16.77 15.62
C GLY A 248 2.91 15.43 16.04
N GLU A 249 1.65 15.43 16.48
CA GLU A 249 0.93 14.17 16.72
C GLU A 249 0.41 13.61 15.40
N GLU A 250 0.60 12.31 15.12
CA GLU A 250 -0.03 11.61 14.00
C GLU A 250 -1.30 10.89 14.46
N ILE A 251 -2.34 10.87 13.63
CA ILE A 251 -3.58 10.15 13.92
C ILE A 251 -3.69 8.94 12.99
N VAL A 252 -3.75 7.76 13.58
CA VAL A 252 -4.01 6.50 12.87
C VAL A 252 -5.48 6.18 12.98
N ARG A 253 -6.21 6.27 11.87
CA ARG A 253 -7.63 5.92 11.79
C ARG A 253 -7.82 4.54 11.16
N SER A 254 -8.74 3.76 11.70
CA SER A 254 -9.26 2.54 11.06
C SER A 254 -10.78 2.53 11.09
N SER A 255 -11.38 2.06 9.99
CA SER A 255 -12.83 1.94 9.84
C SER A 255 -13.17 0.53 9.33
N VAL A 256 -14.23 -0.06 9.90
CA VAL A 256 -14.66 -1.42 9.56
C VAL A 256 -16.17 -1.49 9.44
N VAL A 257 -16.62 -2.41 8.58
CA VAL A 257 -18.02 -2.81 8.47
C VAL A 257 -18.13 -4.29 8.82
N VAL A 258 -19.02 -4.58 9.77
CA VAL A 258 -19.32 -5.95 10.21
C VAL A 258 -20.80 -6.23 9.96
N THR A 259 -21.10 -7.26 9.18
CA THR A 259 -22.46 -7.71 8.92
C THR A 259 -22.81 -8.87 9.84
N PHE A 260 -23.91 -8.73 10.57
CA PHE A 260 -24.47 -9.73 11.47
C PHE A 260 -25.75 -10.31 10.88
N GLU A 261 -25.98 -11.60 11.11
CA GLU A 261 -27.32 -12.19 10.99
C GLU A 261 -28.16 -11.81 12.22
N PHE A 262 -29.47 -11.63 12.06
CA PHE A 262 -30.37 -11.38 13.20
C PHE A 262 -31.67 -12.19 13.12
N GLU A 263 -32.34 -12.38 14.26
CA GLU A 263 -33.68 -12.98 14.37
C GLU A 263 -34.72 -12.05 14.98
#